data_AF-A0A1A9RVY0-F1
#
_entry.id   AF-A0A1A9RVY0-F1
#
_cell.length_a   1.000
_cell.length_b   1.000
_cell.length_c   1.000
_cell.angle_alpha   90.00
_cell.angle_beta   90.00
_cell.angle_gamma   90.00
#
_symmetry.space_group_name_H-M   'P 1'
#
loop_
_entity.id
_entity.type
_entity.pdbx_description
1 polymer ?
#
loop_
_entity_poly.entity_id
_entity_poly.type
_entity_poly.pdbx_seq_one_letter_code
_entity_poly.pdbx_strand_id
1 'polypeptide(L)' 'MVMGFSVSFAESCIAVCDALRIGMKHFGLPLIYYSDNGAGQTGKTIDHEITGIAARLAIHHVTGMSTAL' A
#
# COMPACT_ATOMS: atom_id res chain seq x y z
N MET A 1 -15.61 -2.53 6.92
CA MET A 1 -15.44 -3.91 6.46
C MET A 1 -13.94 -4.17 6.32
N VAL A 2 -13.44 -5.31 6.78
CA VAL A 2 -12.01 -5.67 6.60
C VAL A 2 -11.86 -6.36 5.25
N MET A 3 -10.99 -5.83 4.39
CA MET A 3 -10.83 -6.30 3.00
C MET A 3 -9.69 -7.32 2.83
N GLY A 4 -8.72 -7.31 3.75
CA GLY A 4 -7.57 -8.21 3.77
C GLY A 4 -6.69 -7.94 4.98
N PHE A 5 -5.94 -8.94 5.43
CA PHE A 5 -4.95 -8.82 6.49
C PHE A 5 -3.78 -9.76 6.22
N SER A 6 -2.61 -9.43 6.77
CA SER A 6 -1.43 -10.28 6.75
C SER A 6 -0.74 -10.18 8.12
N VAL A 7 -0.07 -11.25 8.53
CA VAL A 7 0.64 -11.32 9.82
C VAL A 7 2.08 -11.73 9.54
N SER A 8 3.02 -10.96 10.10
CA SER A 8 4.45 -11.20 9.96
C SER A 8 5.15 -11.02 11.31
N PHE A 9 6.35 -11.60 11.45
CA PHE A 9 7.16 -11.53 12.68
C PHE A 9 7.65 -10.11 13.02
N ALA A 10 7.67 -9.21 12.03
CA ALA A 10 8.00 -7.80 12.20
C ALA A 10 7.25 -6.94 11.17
N GLU A 11 7.07 -5.66 11.47
CA GLU A 11 6.54 -4.70 10.50
C GLU A 11 7.45 -4.68 9.27
N SER A 12 6.86 -4.95 8.10
CA SER A 12 7.60 -5.07 6.86
C SER A 12 6.72 -4.71 5.67
N CYS A 13 7.36 -4.16 4.64
CA CYS A 13 6.69 -3.87 3.37
C CYS A 13 6.05 -5.10 2.74
N ILE A 14 6.63 -6.28 2.95
CA ILE A 14 6.07 -7.55 2.47
C ILE A 14 4.72 -7.83 3.11
N ALA A 15 4.59 -7.66 4.43
CA ALA A 15 3.35 -7.91 5.15
C ALA A 15 2.23 -6.99 4.66
N VAL A 16 2.53 -5.71 4.43
CA VAL A 16 1.50 -4.77 3.96
C VAL A 16 1.14 -5.00 2.50
N CYS A 17 2.11 -5.26 1.62
CA CYS A 17 1.84 -5.65 0.24
C CYS A 17 0.99 -6.92 0.15
N ASP A 18 1.19 -7.89 1.04
CA ASP A 18 0.39 -9.11 1.08
C ASP A 18 -1.05 -8.86 1.53
N ALA A 19 -1.25 -8.03 2.56
CA ALA A 19 -2.58 -7.59 2.97
C ALA A 19 -3.32 -6.86 1.85
N LEU A 20 -2.63 -5.95 1.16
CA LEU A 20 -3.16 -5.20 0.01
C LEU A 20 -3.51 -6.14 -1.16
N ARG A 21 -2.63 -7.12 -1.45
CA ARG A 21 -2.85 -8.15 -2.47
C ARG A 21 -4.11 -8.98 -2.20
N ILE A 22 -4.34 -9.37 -0.95
CA ILE A 22 -5.54 -10.11 -0.57
C ILE A 22 -6.79 -9.27 -0.81
N GLY A 23 -6.78 -7.99 -0.41
CA GLY A 23 -7.88 -7.06 -0.69
C GLY A 23 -8.17 -6.92 -2.18
N MET A 24 -7.13 -6.76 -3.00
CA MET A 24 -7.27 -6.64 -4.45
C MET A 24 -7.82 -7.89 -5.12
N LYS A 25 -7.41 -9.07 -4.64
CA LYS A 25 -7.87 -10.35 -5.19
C LYS A 25 -9.37 -10.55 -5.00
N HIS A 26 -9.92 -10.11 -3.88
CA HIS A 26 -11.33 -10.35 -3.53
C HIS A 26 -12.28 -9.23 -3.96
N PHE A 27 -11.79 -7.98 -4.06
CA PHE A 27 -12.63 -6.81 -4.28
C PHE A 27 -12.21 -5.92 -5.46
N GLY A 28 -11.13 -6.28 -6.16
CA GLY A 28 -10.59 -5.49 -7.26
C GLY A 28 -9.64 -4.38 -6.80
N LEU A 29 -9.12 -3.62 -7.76
CA LEU A 29 -8.14 -2.58 -7.49
C LEU A 29 -8.78 -1.37 -6.80
N PRO A 30 -8.22 -0.89 -5.68
CA PRO A 30 -8.66 0.36 -5.06
C PRO A 30 -8.25 1.55 -5.94
N LEU A 31 -9.14 2.54 -6.08
CA LEU A 31 -8.81 3.79 -6.78
C LEU A 31 -7.83 4.64 -5.95
N ILE A 32 -8.02 4.65 -4.63
CA ILE A 32 -7.21 5.41 -3.68
C ILE A 32 -6.73 4.45 -2.58
N TYR A 33 -5.43 4.46 -2.32
CA TYR A 33 -4.85 3.81 -1.15
C TYR A 33 -4.40 4.92 -0.19
N TYR A 34 -4.93 4.93 1.04
CA TYR A 34 -4.52 5.88 2.07
C TYR A 34 -3.68 5.16 3.12
N SER A 35 -2.50 5.68 3.41
CA SER A 35 -1.55 5.09 4.35
C SER A 35 -0.96 6.16 5.27
N ASP A 36 -0.64 5.80 6.50
CA ASP A 36 -0.06 6.71 7.50
C ASP A 36 1.46 6.89 7.35
N ASN A 37 2.06 6.28 6.32
CA ASN A 37 3.50 6.29 6.08
C ASN A 37 4.32 5.63 7.20
N GLY A 38 3.82 4.54 7.78
CA GLY A 38 4.62 3.68 8.67
C GLY A 38 5.89 3.13 8.01
N ALA A 39 6.84 2.64 8.80
CA ALA A 39 8.14 2.15 8.31
C ALA A 39 8.02 0.97 7.32
N GLY A 40 6.96 0.17 7.45
CA GLY A 40 6.59 -0.87 6.48
C GLY A 40 5.96 -0.34 5.18
N GLN A 41 5.74 0.97 5.05
CA GLN A 41 5.06 1.61 3.91
C GLN A 41 5.96 2.56 3.14
N THR A 42 6.92 3.19 3.81
CA THR A 42 7.91 4.11 3.24
C THR A 42 9.01 3.38 2.44
N GLY A 43 8.63 2.35 1.68
CA GLY A 43 9.52 1.54 0.86
C GLY A 43 9.35 1.82 -0.63
N LYS A 44 10.46 1.85 -1.38
CA LYS A 44 10.46 1.96 -2.85
C LYS A 44 9.57 0.91 -3.54
N THR A 45 9.27 -0.21 -2.87
CA THR A 45 8.38 -1.25 -3.41
C THR A 45 6.92 -0.80 -3.55
N ILE A 46 6.45 0.16 -2.74
CA ILE A 46 5.06 0.63 -2.78
C ILE A 46 4.97 1.97 -3.52
N ASP A 47 5.81 2.93 -3.12
CA ASP A 47 5.71 4.34 -3.54
C ASP A 47 6.58 4.74 -4.73
N HIS A 48 7.47 3.87 -5.23
CA HIS A 48 8.35 4.30 -6.31
C HIS A 48 7.53 4.64 -7.56
N GLU A 49 7.74 5.86 -8.06
CA GLU A 49 7.05 6.47 -9.20
C GLU A 49 6.92 5.60 -10.46
N ILE A 50 7.79 4.62 -10.65
CA ILE A 50 7.84 3.76 -11.85
C ILE A 50 7.75 2.28 -11.47
N THR A 51 8.44 1.85 -10.40
CA THR A 51 8.53 0.43 -10.03
C THR A 51 7.64 0.03 -8.87
N GLY A 52 7.01 1.00 -8.21
CA GLY A 52 6.10 0.79 -7.09
C GLY A 52 4.81 0.13 -7.52
N ILE A 53 4.25 -0.68 -6.63
CA ILE A 53 3.01 -1.42 -6.89
C ILE A 53 1.83 -0.45 -7.09
N ALA A 54 1.79 0.66 -6.36
CA ALA A 54 0.75 1.68 -6.52
C ALA A 54 0.77 2.32 -7.92
N ALA A 55 1.96 2.76 -8.38
CA ALA A 55 2.14 3.34 -9.70
C ALA A 55 1.78 2.35 -10.83
N ARG A 56 2.21 1.08 -10.73
CA ARG A 56 1.94 0.05 -11.75
C ARG A 56 0.47 -0.33 -11.88
N LEU A 57 -0.26 -0.29 -10.76
CA LEU A 57 -1.68 -0.67 -10.73
C LEU A 57 -2.61 0.54 -10.90
N ALA A 58 -2.05 1.71 -11.22
CA ALA A 58 -2.78 2.97 -11.35
C ALA A 58 -3.60 3.34 -10.09
N ILE A 59 -3.03 3.07 -8.92
CA ILE A 59 -3.63 3.36 -7.62
C ILE A 59 -3.10 4.68 -7.13
N HIS A 60 -3.99 5.61 -6.79
CA HIS A 60 -3.59 6.88 -6.20
C HIS A 60 -3.21 6.66 -4.73
N HIS A 61 -1.91 6.64 -4.43
CA HIS A 61 -1.43 6.51 -3.05
C HIS A 61 -1.38 7.88 -2.38
N VAL A 62 -2.10 8.02 -1.27
CA VAL A 62 -2.16 9.21 -0.44
C VAL A 62 -1.52 8.87 0.91
N THR A 63 -0.48 9.59 1.29
CA THR A 63 0.13 9.40 2.60
C THR A 63 -0.31 10.49 3.58
N GLY A 64 -0.31 10.17 4.87
CA GLY A 64 -0.59 11.12 5.96
C GLY A 64 0.46 12.23 6.15
N MET A 65 1.54 12.24 5.35
CA MET A 65 2.44 13.38 5.30
C MET A 65 1.71 14.54 4.61
N SER A 66 1.48 15.61 5.38
CA SER A 66 1.03 16.90 4.86
C SER A 66 2.15 17.53 4.02
N THR A 67 2.40 17.02 2.82
CA THR A 67 3.08 17.80 1.79
C THR A 67 1.98 18.50 1.00
N ALA A 68 1.73 19.74 1.41
CA ALA A 68 1.00 20.71 0.62
C ALA A 68 1.62 20.81 -0.78
N LEU A 69 0.75 21.09 -1.75
CA LEU A 69 1.00 21.75 -3.05
C LEU A 69 2.47 21.92 -3.48
#